data_AF-A0A0B7MFQ4-F1
#
_entry.id   AF-A0A0B7MFQ4-F1
#
_cell.length_a   1.000
_cell.length_b   1.000
_cell.length_c   1.000
_cell.angle_alpha   90.00
_cell.angle_beta   90.00
_cell.angle_gamma   90.00
#
_symmetry.space_group_name_H-M   'P 1'
#
loop_
_entity.id
_entity.type
_entity.pdbx_description
1 polymer ?
#
loop_
_entity_poly.entity_id
_entity_poly.type
_entity_poly.pdbx_seq_one_letter_code
_entity_poly.pdbx_strand_id
1 'polypeptide(L)'
;MIPLAHSERNGKPPQSYRTHVIGVVDRACHNVNKISPFIAAEKAGCYLEIVKDAATYHDLGKLAVRNQDVLSGATKSADLPIEHRDAGVKHLIGSYRERPSATLVYAHHYPGLPNLMEQKRQLSPFRFIEAKADSDAHYQEYIDLHSKETGYVTKQYNLTNSLHKS
;
A
#
# COMPACT_ATOMS: atom_id res chain seq x y z
N MET A 1 -10.35 -19.61 0.47
CA MET A 1 -10.74 -18.61 -0.54
C MET A 1 -9.49 -17.92 -1.02
N ILE A 2 -9.34 -17.66 -2.33
CA ILE A 2 -8.20 -16.91 -2.88
C ILE A 2 -8.56 -15.42 -2.82
N PRO A 3 -7.80 -14.56 -2.12
CA PRO A 3 -8.08 -13.13 -2.09
C PRO A 3 -7.97 -12.50 -3.48
N LEU A 4 -8.86 -11.55 -3.76
CA LEU A 4 -8.92 -10.83 -5.04
C LEU A 4 -8.40 -9.39 -4.87
N ALA A 5 -7.85 -8.84 -5.95
CA ALA A 5 -7.58 -7.40 -6.07
C ALA A 5 -8.59 -6.70 -6.99
N HIS A 6 -9.16 -7.43 -7.94
CA HIS A 6 -10.21 -6.94 -8.83
C HIS A 6 -11.31 -7.99 -8.95
N SER A 7 -12.56 -7.52 -8.83
CA SER A 7 -13.74 -8.30 -9.18
C SER A 7 -13.83 -8.50 -10.69
N GLU A 8 -14.70 -9.43 -11.10
CA GLU A 8 -15.10 -9.53 -12.49
C GLU A 8 -15.77 -8.22 -12.93
N ARG A 9 -15.26 -7.61 -14.00
CA ARG A 9 -15.82 -6.37 -14.53
C ARG A 9 -15.57 -6.25 -16.03
N ASN A 10 -16.60 -5.85 -16.77
CA ASN A 10 -16.53 -5.58 -18.22
C ASN A 10 -15.95 -6.76 -19.03
N GLY A 11 -16.36 -8.00 -18.72
CA GLY A 11 -15.89 -9.21 -19.39
C GLY A 11 -14.45 -9.63 -19.05
N LYS A 12 -13.80 -8.97 -18.08
CA LYS A 12 -12.51 -9.40 -17.55
C LYS A 12 -12.72 -10.30 -16.33
N PRO A 13 -12.09 -11.48 -16.28
CA PRO A 13 -12.20 -12.35 -15.12
C PRO A 13 -11.62 -11.69 -13.87
N PRO A 14 -12.04 -12.12 -12.67
CA PRO A 14 -11.48 -11.61 -11.42
C PRO A 14 -9.97 -11.85 -11.37
N GLN A 15 -9.25 -10.89 -10.80
CA GLN A 15 -7.80 -10.97 -10.66
C GLN A 15 -7.44 -11.22 -9.20
N SER A 16 -6.64 -12.27 -8.96
CA SER A 16 -6.15 -12.56 -7.61
C SER A 16 -5.27 -11.44 -7.09
N TYR A 17 -5.31 -11.26 -5.76
CA TYR A 17 -4.48 -10.30 -5.04
C TYR A 17 -2.99 -10.52 -5.34
N ARG A 18 -2.55 -11.79 -5.26
CA ARG A 18 -1.17 -12.20 -5.56
C ARG A 18 -0.72 -11.75 -6.94
N THR A 19 -1.47 -12.10 -7.99
CA THR A 19 -1.09 -11.79 -9.38
C THR A 19 -1.04 -10.28 -9.61
N HIS A 20 -1.98 -9.54 -9.02
CA HIS A 20 -2.00 -8.08 -9.10
C HIS A 20 -0.76 -7.46 -8.45
N VAL A 21 -0.48 -7.79 -7.18
CA VAL A 21 0.66 -7.22 -6.45
C VAL A 21 1.99 -7.54 -7.14
N ILE A 22 2.23 -8.81 -7.51
CA ILE A 22 3.48 -9.22 -8.18
C ILE A 22 3.66 -8.44 -9.49
N GLY A 23 2.60 -8.35 -10.31
CA GLY A 23 2.65 -7.60 -11.56
C GLY A 23 2.93 -6.11 -11.38
N VAL A 24 2.38 -5.48 -10.34
CA VAL A 24 2.64 -4.07 -10.02
C VAL A 24 4.08 -3.88 -9.53
N VAL A 25 4.59 -4.76 -8.66
CA VAL A 25 6.00 -4.71 -8.18
C VAL A 25 6.98 -4.87 -9.34
N ASP A 26 6.78 -5.87 -10.20
CA ASP A 26 7.65 -6.13 -11.35
C ASP A 26 7.68 -4.92 -12.28
N ARG A 27 6.51 -4.35 -12.59
CA ARG A 27 6.41 -3.19 -13.47
C ARG A 27 7.03 -1.93 -12.85
N ALA A 28 6.84 -1.71 -11.55
CA ALA A 28 7.44 -0.58 -10.83
C ALA A 28 8.97 -0.66 -10.85
N CYS A 29 9.53 -1.83 -10.53
CA CYS A 29 10.98 -2.06 -10.56
C CYS A 29 11.53 -1.91 -11.99
N HIS A 30 10.85 -2.47 -12.99
CA HIS A 30 11.24 -2.33 -14.40
C HIS A 30 11.28 -0.88 -14.87
N ASN A 31 10.30 -0.06 -14.45
CA ASN A 31 10.28 1.36 -14.78
C ASN A 31 11.47 2.12 -14.17
N VAL A 32 11.85 1.82 -12.92
CA VAL A 32 13.04 2.44 -12.30
C VAL A 32 14.32 2.02 -13.04
N ASN A 33 14.46 0.75 -13.38
CA ASN A 33 15.62 0.25 -14.15
C ASN A 33 15.72 0.90 -15.54
N LYS A 34 14.60 1.25 -16.17
CA LYS A 34 14.60 1.97 -17.45
C LYS A 34 15.10 3.41 -17.35
N ILE A 35 14.88 4.07 -16.21
CA ILE A 35 15.33 5.45 -15.99
C ILE A 35 16.71 5.52 -15.34
N SER A 36 17.23 4.41 -14.81
CA SER A 36 18.51 4.39 -14.09
C SER A 36 19.71 4.94 -14.87
N PRO A 37 19.82 4.80 -16.21
CA PRO A 37 20.93 5.40 -16.96
C PRO A 37 20.90 6.94 -16.99
N PHE A 38 19.76 7.55 -16.65
CA PHE A 38 19.55 9.00 -16.70
C PHE A 38 19.59 9.66 -15.32
N ILE A 39 19.89 8.91 -14.26
CA ILE A 39 19.95 9.41 -12.89
C ILE A 39 21.22 8.91 -12.19
N ALA A 40 21.60 9.59 -11.11
CA ALA A 40 22.72 9.16 -10.29
C ALA A 40 22.45 7.78 -9.67
N ALA A 41 23.49 6.93 -9.58
CA ALA A 41 23.34 5.53 -9.16
C ALA A 41 22.75 5.40 -7.75
N GLU A 42 23.12 6.29 -6.84
CA GLU A 42 22.58 6.37 -5.49
C GLU A 42 21.08 6.69 -5.49
N LYS A 43 20.61 7.52 -6.43
CA LYS A 43 19.18 7.83 -6.58
C LYS A 43 18.43 6.63 -7.15
N ALA A 44 19.03 5.90 -8.09
CA ALA A 44 18.42 4.70 -8.67
C ALA A 44 18.13 3.64 -7.59
N GLY A 45 19.09 3.38 -6.69
CA GLY A 45 18.90 2.48 -5.55
C GLY A 45 17.76 2.94 -4.63
N CYS A 46 17.78 4.21 -4.22
CA CYS A 46 16.74 4.79 -3.37
C CYS A 46 15.34 4.72 -4.01
N TYR A 47 15.23 5.06 -5.29
CA TYR A 47 13.95 5.00 -6.01
C TYR A 47 13.44 3.57 -6.12
N LEU A 48 14.32 2.61 -6.40
CA LEU A 48 13.95 1.21 -6.49
C LEU A 48 13.36 0.69 -5.18
N GLU A 49 13.98 1.02 -4.04
CA GLU A 49 13.45 0.66 -2.72
C GLU A 49 12.09 1.31 -2.44
N ILE A 50 11.97 2.61 -2.70
CA ILE A 50 10.73 3.38 -2.46
C ILE A 50 9.58 2.81 -3.29
N VAL A 51 9.76 2.62 -4.60
CA VAL A 51 8.67 2.14 -5.47
C VAL A 51 8.35 0.69 -5.22
N LYS A 52 9.34 -0.14 -4.87
CA LYS A 52 9.11 -1.55 -4.53
C LYS A 52 8.27 -1.65 -3.27
N ASP A 53 8.65 -0.93 -2.21
CA ASP A 53 7.88 -0.91 -0.97
C ASP A 53 6.45 -0.39 -1.21
N ALA A 54 6.29 0.72 -1.95
CA ALA A 54 4.96 1.24 -2.27
C ALA A 54 4.13 0.22 -3.07
N ALA A 55 4.69 -0.37 -4.12
CA ALA A 55 4.02 -1.35 -4.96
C ALA A 55 3.61 -2.62 -4.18
N THR A 56 4.47 -3.10 -3.29
CA THR A 56 4.20 -4.29 -2.48
C THR A 56 2.97 -4.07 -1.61
N TYR A 57 2.83 -2.92 -0.95
CA TYR A 57 1.78 -2.72 0.06
C TYR A 57 0.63 -1.80 -0.37
N HIS A 58 0.59 -1.32 -1.62
CA HIS A 58 -0.38 -0.30 -2.04
C HIS A 58 -1.85 -0.70 -1.79
N ASP A 59 -2.18 -1.96 -2.06
CA ASP A 59 -3.53 -2.49 -1.98
C ASP A 59 -3.77 -3.34 -0.72
N LEU A 60 -2.94 -3.19 0.33
CA LEU A 60 -3.01 -4.04 1.52
C LEU A 60 -4.41 -4.09 2.15
N GLY A 61 -5.13 -2.97 2.19
CA GLY A 61 -6.49 -2.91 2.76
C GLY A 61 -7.55 -3.61 1.91
N LYS A 62 -7.25 -4.05 0.68
CA LYS A 62 -8.17 -4.92 -0.07
C LYS A 62 -8.38 -6.26 0.63
N LEU A 63 -7.46 -6.69 1.50
CA LEU A 63 -7.56 -7.93 2.26
C LEU A 63 -8.61 -7.86 3.40
N ALA A 64 -9.16 -6.70 3.70
CA ALA A 64 -10.27 -6.57 4.64
C ALA A 64 -11.44 -7.47 4.23
N VAL A 65 -12.03 -8.20 5.17
CA VAL A 65 -13.15 -9.13 4.91
C VAL A 65 -14.27 -8.43 4.13
N ARG A 66 -14.67 -7.23 4.55
CA ARG A 66 -15.72 -6.45 3.88
C ARG A 66 -15.34 -6.03 2.46
N ASN A 67 -14.06 -5.78 2.19
CA ASN A 67 -13.59 -5.50 0.84
C ASN A 67 -13.59 -6.79 0.00
N GLN A 68 -13.21 -7.93 0.57
CA GLN A 68 -13.26 -9.24 -0.10
C GLN A 68 -14.69 -9.70 -0.39
N ASP A 69 -15.66 -9.38 0.46
CA ASP A 69 -17.08 -9.66 0.20
C ASP A 69 -17.57 -8.93 -1.05
N VAL A 70 -17.14 -7.68 -1.25
CA VAL A 70 -17.45 -6.93 -2.48
C VAL A 70 -16.66 -7.47 -3.68
N LEU A 71 -15.37 -7.74 -3.51
CA LEU A 71 -14.50 -8.21 -4.61
C LEU A 71 -14.89 -9.60 -5.12
N SER A 72 -15.36 -10.48 -4.23
CA SER A 72 -15.89 -11.82 -4.56
C SER A 72 -17.31 -11.79 -5.10
N GLY A 73 -18.02 -10.66 -4.99
CA GLY A 73 -19.41 -10.51 -5.39
C GLY A 73 -20.43 -11.03 -4.36
N ALA A 74 -19.99 -11.46 -3.17
CA ALA A 74 -20.88 -11.83 -2.06
C ALA A 74 -21.73 -10.65 -1.59
N THR A 75 -21.17 -9.43 -1.64
CA THR A 75 -21.90 -8.17 -1.43
C THR A 75 -21.87 -7.33 -2.70
N LYS A 76 -23.02 -6.83 -3.14
CA LYS A 76 -23.10 -5.92 -4.28
C LYS A 76 -22.82 -4.49 -3.83
N SER A 77 -21.74 -3.91 -4.31
CA SER A 77 -21.39 -2.50 -4.12
C SER A 77 -20.66 -1.97 -5.35
N ALA A 78 -20.80 -0.68 -5.64
CA ALA A 78 -20.02 -0.01 -6.67
C ALA A 78 -18.57 0.23 -6.22
N ASP A 79 -18.38 0.48 -4.92
CA ASP A 79 -17.11 0.85 -4.31
C ASP A 79 -16.75 -0.08 -3.13
N LEU A 80 -15.47 -0.12 -2.78
CA LEU A 80 -15.00 -0.84 -1.61
C LEU A 80 -15.45 -0.10 -0.33
N PRO A 81 -16.01 -0.82 0.66
CA PRO A 81 -16.54 -0.18 1.88
C PRO A 81 -15.45 0.34 2.83
N ILE A 82 -14.20 -0.10 2.67
CA ILE A 82 -13.05 0.34 3.46
C ILE A 82 -12.00 0.89 2.49
N GLU A 83 -11.52 2.11 2.75
CA GLU A 83 -10.44 2.74 2.00
C GLU A 83 -9.17 1.88 2.06
N HIS A 84 -8.88 1.21 0.94
CA HIS A 84 -7.89 0.14 0.88
C HIS A 84 -6.44 0.64 1.00
N ARG A 85 -6.21 1.94 0.76
CA ARG A 85 -4.89 2.57 0.89
C ARG A 85 -4.38 2.57 2.32
N ASP A 86 -5.27 2.72 3.32
CA ASP A 86 -4.86 3.09 4.68
C ASP A 86 -3.96 2.05 5.35
N ALA A 87 -4.26 0.76 5.20
CA ALA A 87 -3.45 -0.31 5.78
C ALA A 87 -2.01 -0.30 5.23
N GLY A 88 -1.86 -0.05 3.92
CA GLY A 88 -0.55 0.08 3.27
C GLY A 88 0.21 1.30 3.75
N VAL A 89 -0.47 2.45 3.89
CA VAL A 89 0.13 3.66 4.47
C VAL A 89 0.57 3.39 5.90
N LYS A 90 -0.29 2.83 6.74
CA LYS A 90 0.01 2.47 8.13
C LYS A 90 1.30 1.66 8.22
N HIS A 91 1.38 0.61 7.42
CA HIS A 91 2.53 -0.29 7.40
C HIS A 91 3.82 0.47 7.08
N LEU A 92 3.81 1.24 6.00
CA LEU A 92 5.00 1.89 5.48
C LEU A 92 5.44 3.11 6.29
N ILE A 93 4.49 3.91 6.77
CA ILE A 93 4.79 5.16 7.49
C ILE A 93 5.34 4.88 8.89
N GLY A 94 4.92 3.80 9.54
CA GLY A 94 5.36 3.42 10.87
C GLY A 94 5.20 4.55 11.89
N SER A 95 6.32 4.97 12.48
CA SER A 95 6.40 6.07 13.46
C SER A 95 6.75 7.43 12.85
N TYR A 96 7.04 7.48 11.56
CA TYR A 96 7.44 8.70 10.87
C TYR A 96 6.24 9.60 10.58
N ARG A 97 6.48 10.91 10.40
CA ARG A 97 5.44 11.85 9.92
C ARG A 97 5.26 11.81 8.41
N GLU A 98 6.25 11.30 7.68
CA GLU A 98 6.23 11.12 6.23
C GLU A 98 7.25 10.05 5.86
N ARG A 99 6.92 9.24 4.86
CA ARG A 99 7.86 8.36 4.18
C ARG A 99 7.47 8.27 2.71
N PRO A 100 8.39 8.41 1.75
CA PRO A 100 8.03 8.49 0.33
C PRO A 100 7.20 7.30 -0.16
N SER A 101 7.48 6.08 0.28
CA SER A 101 6.70 4.90 -0.09
C SER A 101 5.26 4.96 0.44
N ALA A 102 5.06 5.42 1.67
CA ALA A 102 3.74 5.64 2.25
C ALA A 102 2.98 6.77 1.53
N THR A 103 3.67 7.86 1.18
CA THR A 103 3.11 8.97 0.39
C THR A 103 2.65 8.50 -0.99
N LEU A 104 3.41 7.63 -1.66
CA LEU A 104 3.00 7.04 -2.93
C LEU A 104 1.78 6.13 -2.78
N VAL A 105 1.69 5.34 -1.70
CA VAL A 105 0.48 4.55 -1.41
C VAL A 105 -0.72 5.45 -1.14
N TYR A 106 -0.57 6.53 -0.39
CA TYR A 106 -1.65 7.49 -0.20
C TYR A 106 -2.16 8.06 -1.54
N ALA A 107 -1.24 8.38 -2.44
CA ALA A 107 -1.51 9.11 -3.68
C ALA A 107 -1.89 8.24 -4.88
N HIS A 108 -1.97 6.90 -4.77
CA HIS A 108 -2.11 6.04 -5.96
C HIS A 108 -3.52 6.01 -6.58
N HIS A 109 -4.47 6.74 -6.00
CA HIS A 109 -5.78 7.06 -6.58
C HIS A 109 -6.06 8.56 -6.45
N TYR A 110 -7.07 9.06 -7.18
CA TYR A 110 -7.58 10.42 -7.00
C TYR A 110 -7.80 10.73 -5.50
N PRO A 111 -7.42 11.92 -5.00
CA PRO A 111 -6.95 13.10 -5.74
C PRO A 111 -5.47 13.10 -6.13
N GLY A 112 -4.71 12.05 -5.82
CA GLY A 112 -3.28 11.98 -6.09
C GLY A 112 -2.43 12.54 -4.95
N LEU A 113 -1.30 13.16 -5.28
CA LEU A 113 -0.37 13.71 -4.30
C LEU A 113 -1.01 14.86 -3.50
N PRO A 114 -1.02 14.79 -2.16
CA PRO A 114 -1.56 15.86 -1.33
C PRO A 114 -0.54 16.98 -1.11
N ASN A 115 -0.96 18.07 -0.47
CA ASN A 115 -0.02 18.99 0.17
C ASN A 115 0.70 18.28 1.33
N LEU A 116 1.98 17.94 1.11
CA LEU A 116 2.78 17.19 2.09
C LEU A 116 2.93 17.93 3.42
N MET A 117 3.03 19.26 3.42
CA MET A 117 3.22 20.03 4.65
C MET A 117 1.95 20.07 5.49
N GLU A 118 0.78 20.12 4.86
CA GLU A 118 -0.50 20.00 5.54
C GLU A 118 -0.69 18.61 6.14
N GLN A 119 -0.44 17.56 5.36
CA GLN A 119 -0.52 16.18 5.85
C GLN A 119 0.40 15.93 7.04
N LYS A 120 1.65 16.40 6.95
CA LYS A 120 2.64 16.29 8.02
C LYS A 120 2.26 17.06 9.28
N ARG A 121 1.24 17.92 9.32
CA ARG A 121 0.77 18.59 10.54
C ARG A 121 -0.40 17.88 11.23
N GLN A 122 -1.02 16.90 10.58
CA GLN A 122 -2.14 16.16 11.14
C GLN A 122 -1.69 15.26 12.29
N LEU A 123 -2.65 14.84 13.13
CA LEU A 123 -2.42 13.89 14.22
C LEU A 123 -2.06 12.49 13.69
N SER A 124 -2.63 12.10 12.56
CA SER A 124 -2.32 10.85 11.85
C SER A 124 -1.95 11.18 10.39
N PRO A 125 -0.70 11.59 10.12
CA PRO A 125 -0.28 12.00 8.79
C PRO A 125 -0.53 10.92 7.73
N PHE A 126 -1.10 11.32 6.58
CA PHE A 126 -1.38 10.43 5.43
C PHE A 126 -2.33 9.26 5.72
N ARG A 127 -2.99 9.21 6.88
CA ARG A 127 -3.97 8.16 7.19
C ARG A 127 -5.37 8.59 6.75
N PHE A 128 -6.18 7.64 6.33
CA PHE A 128 -7.59 7.86 5.99
C PHE A 128 -8.45 7.61 7.22
N ILE A 129 -9.12 8.64 7.72
CA ILE A 129 -9.82 8.62 9.02
C ILE A 129 -10.89 7.52 9.05
N GLU A 130 -11.58 7.32 7.93
CA GLU A 130 -12.64 6.35 7.72
C GLU A 130 -12.17 4.88 7.78
N ALA A 131 -10.91 4.60 7.43
CA ALA A 131 -10.33 3.25 7.43
C ALA A 131 -9.31 3.02 8.55
N LYS A 132 -8.96 4.08 9.29
CA LYS A 132 -7.94 4.03 10.34
C LYS A 132 -8.25 3.00 11.41
N ALA A 133 -9.50 2.96 11.90
CA ALA A 133 -9.89 2.03 12.97
C ALA A 133 -9.77 0.56 12.53
N ASP A 134 -10.20 0.26 11.30
CA ASP A 134 -10.13 -1.08 10.71
C ASP A 134 -8.67 -1.51 10.48
N SER A 135 -7.90 -0.66 9.81
CA SER A 135 -6.45 -0.88 9.63
C SER A 135 -5.71 -0.95 10.96
N ASP A 136 -6.22 -0.30 12.01
CA ASP A 136 -5.64 -0.38 13.34
C ASP A 136 -5.91 -1.71 14.04
N ALA A 137 -7.13 -2.23 13.95
CA ALA A 137 -7.53 -3.51 14.51
C ALA A 137 -6.98 -4.74 13.75
N HIS A 138 -6.95 -4.69 12.42
CA HIS A 138 -6.67 -5.86 11.56
C HIS A 138 -5.28 -5.86 10.91
N TYR A 139 -4.40 -4.96 11.35
CA TYR A 139 -3.07 -4.79 10.77
C TYR A 139 -2.28 -6.09 10.61
N GLN A 140 -2.15 -6.87 11.69
CA GLN A 140 -1.33 -8.08 11.67
C GLN A 140 -1.95 -9.15 10.75
N GLU A 141 -3.27 -9.27 10.76
CA GLU A 141 -4.01 -10.17 9.87
C GLU A 141 -3.73 -9.83 8.40
N TYR A 142 -3.82 -8.56 8.00
CA TYR A 142 -3.57 -8.18 6.61
C TYR A 142 -2.13 -8.43 6.18
N ILE A 143 -1.17 -8.19 7.08
CA ILE A 143 0.24 -8.45 6.84
C ILE A 143 0.53 -9.95 6.70
N ASP A 144 -0.07 -10.79 7.55
CA ASP A 144 0.10 -12.24 7.51
C ASP A 144 -0.51 -12.81 6.23
N LEU A 145 -1.73 -12.39 5.87
CA LEU A 145 -2.35 -12.76 4.59
C LEU A 145 -1.52 -12.27 3.40
N HIS A 146 -1.05 -11.02 3.42
CA HIS A 146 -0.22 -10.49 2.35
C HIS A 146 1.05 -11.33 2.15
N SER A 147 1.74 -11.65 3.25
CA SER A 147 2.97 -12.45 3.22
C SER A 147 2.69 -13.87 2.72
N LYS A 148 1.60 -14.48 3.17
CA LYS A 148 1.14 -15.80 2.71
C LYS A 148 0.83 -15.82 1.22
N GLU A 149 0.11 -14.83 0.71
CA GLU A 149 -0.33 -14.79 -0.68
C GLU A 149 0.81 -14.44 -1.64
N THR A 150 1.68 -13.50 -1.28
CA THR A 150 2.71 -12.96 -2.18
C THR A 150 4.08 -13.61 -2.01
N GLY A 151 4.36 -14.17 -0.84
CA GLY A 151 5.69 -14.62 -0.44
C GLY A 151 6.65 -13.49 -0.04
N TYR A 152 6.21 -12.23 -0.01
CA TYR A 152 7.02 -11.14 0.51
C TYR A 152 7.15 -11.25 2.02
N VAL A 153 8.40 -11.24 2.51
CA VAL A 153 8.67 -11.15 3.95
C VAL A 153 8.37 -9.73 4.41
N THR A 154 7.55 -9.61 5.45
CA THR A 154 7.21 -8.32 6.04
C THR A 154 8.45 -7.61 6.53
N LYS A 155 8.71 -6.40 6.04
CA LYS A 155 9.71 -5.51 6.63
C LYS A 155 9.09 -4.84 7.86
N GLN A 156 9.65 -5.09 9.04
CA GLN A 156 9.21 -4.35 10.23
C GLN A 156 9.77 -2.93 10.19
N TYR A 157 8.88 -1.95 10.07
CA TYR A 157 9.23 -0.55 10.25
C TYR A 157 9.04 -0.19 11.73
N ASN A 158 9.99 -0.65 12.54
CA ASN A 158 9.96 -0.49 14.00
C ASN A 158 9.90 0.98 14.44
N LEU A 159 9.21 1.19 15.57
CA LEU A 159 9.09 2.43 16.35
C LEU A 159 10.40 2.90 17.02
N THR A 160 11.57 2.45 16.58
CA THR A 160 12.84 2.71 17.25
C THR A 160 13.67 3.76 16.51
N ASN A 161 13.51 5.03 16.89
CA ASN A 161 14.60 5.91 17.35
C ASN A 161 14.05 7.31 17.70
N SER A 162 13.28 7.41 18.78
CA SER A 162 13.19 8.65 19.56
C SER A 162 14.36 8.74 20.54
N LEU A 163 15.59 8.66 20.04
CA LEU A 163 16.79 9.02 20.78
C LEU A 163 17.83 9.57 19.80
N HIS A 164 17.58 10.75 19.25
CA HIS A 164 18.65 11.67 18.93
C HIS A 164 18.23 13.11 19.19
N LYS A 165 18.69 13.57 20.36
CA LYS A 165 19.14 14.92 20.71
C LYS A 165 18.98 16.01 19.62
N SER A 166 18.22 17.05 19.99
CA SER A 166 18.72 18.42 20.04
C SER A 166 18.00 19.14 21.17
#